data_AF-A0A258DSZ8-F1
#
_entry.id   AF-A0A258DSZ8-F1
#
_cell.length_a   1.000
_cell.length_b   1.000
_cell.length_c   1.000
_cell.angle_alpha   90.00
_cell.angle_beta   90.00
_cell.angle_gamma   90.00
#
_symmetry.space_group_name_H-M   'P 1'
#
loop_
_entity.id
_entity.type
_entity.pdbx_description
1 polymer ?
#
loop_
_entity_poly.entity_id
_entity_poly.type
_entity_poly.pdbx_seq_one_letter_code
_entity_poly.pdbx_strand_id
1 'polypeptide(L)'
;MGSCFAQTIGSKMKNAKFDVLINPFGTIFHPINLAFLLDAVIFQDPLDPEGIVEREGLYSHYSFHSDLVAESPEALAELYQRQIQSTYLQLKSASHLILTLGTAWIYEHESFGQVANCHKQPQRLFDKKLTGLEEMKSAFSHVLHNISQVFPQLKIVLTVSPVRHIKDGVAENQLSKSLLRVLCAELEKSIYPISYFPAYEIMMDEL
;
A
#
# COMPACT_ATOMS: atom_id res chain seq x y z
N MET A 1 -0.08 -4.98 -5.30
CA MET A 1 -0.64 -3.87 -4.47
C MET A 1 0.36 -2.72 -4.45
N GLY A 2 -0.10 -1.48 -4.29
CA GLY A 2 0.78 -0.33 -4.11
C GLY A 2 0.36 0.90 -4.90
N SER A 3 1.35 1.65 -5.39
CA SER A 3 1.17 2.88 -6.17
C SER A 3 0.37 2.71 -7.47
N CYS A 4 0.05 3.81 -8.14
CA CYS A 4 -0.63 3.80 -9.44
C CYS A 4 0.16 3.06 -10.55
N PHE A 5 1.47 2.86 -10.37
CA PHE A 5 2.26 2.00 -11.23
C PHE A 5 1.81 0.53 -11.12
N ALA A 6 1.51 0.05 -9.91
CA ALA A 6 0.93 -1.29 -9.72
C ALA A 6 -0.42 -1.42 -10.42
N GLN A 7 -1.25 -0.38 -10.39
CA GLN A 7 -2.51 -0.36 -11.12
C GLN A 7 -2.29 -0.52 -12.62
N THR A 8 -1.36 0.26 -13.19
CA THR A 8 -1.04 0.23 -14.61
C THR A 8 -0.49 -1.12 -15.06
N ILE A 9 0.53 -1.64 -14.36
CA ILE A 9 1.14 -2.92 -14.70
C ILE A 9 0.18 -4.08 -14.46
N GLY A 10 -0.53 -4.10 -13.33
CA GLY A 10 -1.54 -5.11 -13.04
C GLY A 10 -2.64 -5.14 -14.10
N SER A 11 -3.09 -3.99 -14.59
CA SER A 11 -4.09 -3.93 -15.67
C SER A 11 -3.56 -4.54 -16.97
N LYS A 12 -2.29 -4.30 -17.32
CA LYS A 12 -1.64 -4.95 -18.46
C LYS A 12 -1.58 -6.48 -18.28
N MET A 13 -1.23 -6.96 -17.09
CA MET A 13 -1.23 -8.39 -16.78
C MET A 13 -2.63 -9.00 -16.90
N LYS A 14 -3.66 -8.33 -16.38
CA LYS A 14 -5.06 -8.76 -16.51
C LYS A 14 -5.48 -8.84 -17.98
N ASN A 15 -5.11 -7.86 -18.80
CA ASN A 15 -5.39 -7.86 -20.24
C ASN A 15 -4.68 -9.03 -20.96
N ALA A 16 -3.48 -9.38 -20.49
CA ALA A 16 -2.74 -10.57 -20.91
C ALA A 16 -3.24 -11.89 -20.28
N LYS A 17 -4.42 -11.88 -19.64
CA LYS A 17 -5.11 -13.05 -19.06
C LYS A 17 -4.44 -13.70 -17.85
N PHE A 18 -3.53 -12.99 -17.18
CA PHE A 18 -3.08 -13.42 -15.86
C PHE A 18 -4.21 -13.31 -14.84
N ASP A 19 -4.30 -14.30 -13.95
CA ASP A 19 -5.14 -14.21 -12.77
C ASP A 19 -4.50 -13.26 -11.74
N VAL A 20 -5.02 -12.04 -11.66
CA VAL A 20 -4.47 -10.97 -10.83
C VAL A 20 -5.56 -10.20 -10.11
N LEU A 21 -5.39 -10.04 -8.79
CA LEU A 21 -6.08 -9.04 -7.99
C LEU A 21 -5.21 -7.79 -7.89
N ILE A 22 -5.76 -6.65 -8.29
CA ILE A 22 -5.02 -5.40 -8.40
C ILE A 22 -5.59 -4.42 -7.38
N ASN A 23 -4.73 -3.91 -6.50
CA ASN A 23 -5.05 -2.82 -5.56
C ASN A 23 -6.46 -2.91 -4.94
N PRO A 24 -6.74 -3.98 -4.16
CA PRO A 24 -8.09 -4.22 -3.65
C PRO A 24 -8.61 -3.08 -2.76
N PHE A 25 -7.71 -2.34 -2.10
CA PHE A 25 -8.03 -1.15 -1.28
C PHE A 25 -7.74 0.18 -2.01
N GLY A 26 -7.67 0.12 -3.34
CA GLY A 26 -7.21 1.19 -4.22
C GLY A 26 -5.70 1.47 -4.07
N THR A 27 -5.28 2.64 -4.53
CA THR A 27 -3.86 2.98 -4.62
C THR A 27 -3.29 3.38 -3.26
N ILE A 28 -2.32 2.61 -2.75
CA ILE A 28 -1.67 2.83 -1.45
C ILE A 28 -0.16 3.00 -1.69
N PHE A 29 0.36 4.18 -1.39
CA PHE A 29 1.74 4.52 -1.76
C PHE A 29 2.75 4.23 -0.65
N HIS A 30 2.36 4.44 0.61
CA HIS A 30 3.28 4.41 1.74
C HIS A 30 3.43 2.97 2.29
N PRO A 31 4.65 2.52 2.63
CA PRO A 31 4.89 1.20 3.21
C PRO A 31 4.01 0.92 4.43
N ILE A 32 4.02 1.77 5.46
CA ILE A 32 3.29 1.44 6.70
C ILE A 32 1.78 1.21 6.47
N ASN A 33 1.15 2.02 5.59
CA ASN A 33 -0.25 1.83 5.23
C ASN A 33 -0.51 0.53 4.45
N LEU A 34 0.43 0.12 3.58
CA LEU A 34 0.37 -1.18 2.91
C LEU A 34 0.50 -2.33 3.91
N ALA A 35 1.42 -2.23 4.87
CA ALA A 35 1.62 -3.24 5.90
C ALA A 35 0.37 -3.39 6.77
N PHE A 36 -0.19 -2.28 7.25
CA PHE A 36 -1.44 -2.25 8.00
C PHE A 36 -2.57 -3.00 7.28
N LEU A 37 -2.82 -2.70 6.00
CA LEU A 37 -3.88 -3.36 5.23
C LEU A 37 -3.61 -4.86 5.02
N LEU A 38 -2.35 -5.25 4.85
CA LEU A 38 -1.98 -6.66 4.69
C LEU A 38 -2.15 -7.44 6.00
N ASP A 39 -1.80 -6.86 7.16
CA ASP A 39 -2.09 -7.48 8.46
C ASP A 39 -3.60 -7.59 8.67
N ALA A 40 -4.37 -6.54 8.38
CA ALA A 40 -5.83 -6.59 8.46
C ALA A 40 -6.42 -7.71 7.58
N VAL A 41 -5.84 -7.96 6.40
CA VAL A 41 -6.23 -9.11 5.56
C VAL A 41 -5.93 -10.43 6.26
N ILE A 42 -4.77 -10.59 6.90
CA ILE A 42 -4.37 -11.82 7.57
C ILE A 42 -5.25 -12.12 8.78
N PHE A 43 -5.49 -11.11 9.61
CA PHE A 43 -6.24 -11.24 10.87
C PHE A 43 -7.75 -11.06 10.71
N GLN A 44 -8.21 -10.68 9.51
CA GLN A 44 -9.61 -10.41 9.20
C GLN A 44 -10.18 -9.26 10.06
N ASP A 45 -9.38 -8.21 10.26
CA ASP A 45 -9.76 -7.09 11.12
C ASP A 45 -10.97 -6.34 10.55
N PRO A 46 -11.94 -5.96 11.40
CA PRO A 46 -13.08 -5.14 10.97
C PRO A 46 -12.64 -3.72 10.64
N LEU A 47 -13.50 -2.98 9.95
CA LEU A 47 -13.28 -1.55 9.71
C LEU A 47 -13.38 -0.78 11.04
N ASP A 48 -12.38 0.05 11.32
CA ASP A 48 -12.42 0.99 12.44
C ASP A 48 -13.42 2.12 12.14
N PRO A 49 -14.48 2.30 12.96
CA PRO A 49 -15.43 3.39 12.73
C PRO A 49 -14.81 4.79 12.89
N GLU A 50 -13.73 4.95 13.67
CA GLU A 50 -13.14 6.27 13.94
C GLU A 50 -12.47 6.90 12.72
N GLY A 51 -12.06 6.10 11.74
CA GLY A 51 -11.44 6.59 10.51
C GLY A 51 -12.41 6.87 9.36
N ILE A 52 -13.72 6.67 9.59
CA ILE A 52 -14.76 6.93 8.57
C ILE A 52 -14.91 8.44 8.36
N VAL A 53 -14.87 8.86 7.10
CA VAL A 53 -15.11 10.23 6.69
C VAL A 53 -16.29 10.31 5.74
N GLU A 54 -17.09 11.37 5.90
CA GLU A 54 -18.23 11.67 5.04
C GLU A 54 -17.95 12.91 4.21
N ARG A 55 -18.28 12.84 2.93
CA ARG A 55 -18.21 13.98 2.01
C ARG A 55 -19.30 13.87 0.95
N GLU A 56 -20.18 14.85 0.93
CA GLU A 56 -21.25 14.95 -0.07
C GLU A 56 -22.18 13.71 -0.06
N GLY A 57 -22.46 13.16 1.13
CA GLY A 57 -23.29 11.95 1.30
C GLY A 57 -22.60 10.64 0.94
N LEU A 58 -21.29 10.67 0.66
CA LEU A 58 -20.47 9.49 0.41
C LEU A 58 -19.49 9.27 1.56
N TYR A 59 -19.32 8.01 1.93
CA TYR A 59 -18.47 7.57 3.05
C TYR A 59 -17.22 6.87 2.53
N SER A 60 -16.06 7.28 3.00
CA SER A 60 -14.76 6.62 2.78
C SER A 60 -14.00 6.49 4.10
N HIS A 61 -12.77 5.98 4.09
CA HIS A 61 -11.98 5.76 5.30
C HIS A 61 -10.51 6.15 5.10
N TYR A 62 -9.88 6.75 6.12
CA TYR A 62 -8.50 7.22 6.04
C TYR A 62 -7.47 6.15 5.65
N SER A 63 -7.67 4.89 6.05
CA SER A 63 -6.74 3.79 5.79
C SER A 63 -6.71 3.28 4.35
N PHE A 64 -7.62 3.71 3.46
CA PHE A 64 -7.64 3.26 2.07
C PHE A 64 -7.99 4.36 1.06
N HIS A 65 -7.79 4.07 -0.22
CA HIS A 65 -8.01 5.05 -1.28
C HIS A 65 -9.48 5.40 -1.44
N SER A 66 -9.77 6.59 -1.98
CA SER A 66 -11.12 7.05 -2.34
C SER A 66 -11.80 6.24 -3.45
N ASP A 67 -11.19 5.15 -3.94
CA ASP A 67 -11.84 4.19 -4.85
C ASP A 67 -12.85 3.31 -4.09
N LEU A 68 -12.64 3.15 -2.77
CA LEU A 68 -13.56 2.45 -1.88
C LEU A 68 -14.43 3.50 -1.18
N VAL A 69 -15.67 3.56 -1.62
CA VAL A 69 -16.66 4.53 -1.16
C VAL A 69 -18.02 3.87 -1.11
N ALA A 70 -18.86 4.27 -0.17
CA ALA A 70 -20.22 3.75 -0.02
C ALA A 70 -21.22 4.84 0.41
N GLU A 71 -22.51 4.52 0.35
CA GLU A 71 -23.60 5.45 0.67
C GLU A 71 -23.93 5.49 2.18
N SER A 72 -23.36 4.59 2.97
CA SER A 72 -23.48 4.60 4.43
C SER A 72 -22.23 4.00 5.11
N PRO A 73 -21.99 4.27 6.41
CA PRO A 73 -20.92 3.64 7.18
C PRO A 73 -21.00 2.10 7.17
N GLU A 74 -22.21 1.55 7.27
CA GLU A 74 -22.44 0.09 7.27
C GLU A 74 -22.10 -0.50 5.91
N ALA A 75 -22.54 0.13 4.83
CA ALA A 75 -22.21 -0.30 3.47
C ALA A 75 -20.70 -0.20 3.20
N LEU A 76 -20.00 0.78 3.79
CA LEU A 76 -18.56 0.91 3.70
C LEU A 76 -17.85 -0.22 4.44
N ALA A 77 -18.30 -0.55 5.66
CA ALA A 77 -17.75 -1.65 6.44
C ALA A 77 -17.95 -3.01 5.74
N GLU A 78 -19.12 -3.24 5.14
CA GLU A 78 -19.40 -4.43 4.33
C GLU A 78 -18.51 -4.49 3.07
N LEU A 79 -18.34 -3.35 2.38
CA LEU A 79 -17.42 -3.26 1.24
C LEU A 79 -15.99 -3.61 1.64
N TYR A 80 -15.50 -3.01 2.73
CA TYR A 80 -14.18 -3.28 3.27
C TYR A 80 -14.00 -4.76 3.63
N GLN A 81 -14.97 -5.36 4.34
CA GLN A 81 -14.90 -6.77 4.75
C GLN A 81 -14.88 -7.72 3.55
N ARG A 82 -15.69 -7.46 2.52
CA ARG A 82 -15.62 -8.23 1.26
C ARG A 82 -14.24 -8.15 0.62
N GLN A 83 -13.62 -6.98 0.71
CA GLN A 83 -12.31 -6.73 0.13
C GLN A 83 -11.17 -7.42 0.90
N ILE A 84 -11.27 -7.44 2.23
CA ILE A 84 -10.44 -8.24 3.13
C ILE A 84 -10.53 -9.73 2.78
N GLN A 85 -11.75 -10.27 2.69
CA GLN A 85 -11.98 -11.68 2.38
C GLN A 85 -11.48 -12.06 0.98
N SER A 86 -11.81 -11.26 -0.04
CA SER A 86 -11.36 -11.53 -1.42
C SER A 86 -9.83 -11.50 -1.53
N THR A 87 -9.17 -10.57 -0.84
CA THR A 87 -7.71 -10.46 -0.83
C THR A 87 -7.08 -11.65 -0.12
N TYR A 88 -7.62 -12.08 1.03
CA TYR A 88 -7.15 -13.27 1.74
C TYR A 88 -7.23 -14.52 0.86
N LEU A 89 -8.36 -14.74 0.19
CA LEU A 89 -8.56 -15.86 -0.72
C LEU A 89 -7.59 -15.82 -1.90
N GLN A 90 -7.36 -14.64 -2.48
CA GLN A 90 -6.37 -14.50 -3.56
C GLN A 90 -4.96 -14.80 -3.06
N LEU A 91 -4.54 -14.28 -1.90
CA LEU A 91 -3.21 -14.54 -1.34
C LEU A 91 -2.99 -16.03 -1.08
N LYS A 92 -4.04 -16.75 -0.69
CA LYS A 92 -4.00 -18.20 -0.46
C LYS A 92 -3.70 -19.01 -1.72
N SER A 93 -4.16 -18.57 -2.89
CA SER A 93 -3.94 -19.27 -4.17
C SER A 93 -2.88 -18.61 -5.06
N ALA A 94 -2.45 -17.39 -4.76
CA ALA A 94 -1.50 -16.65 -5.56
C ALA A 94 -0.11 -17.26 -5.50
N SER A 95 0.59 -17.20 -6.64
CA SER A 95 2.01 -17.55 -6.71
C SER A 95 2.92 -16.38 -6.29
N HIS A 96 2.46 -15.14 -6.50
CA HIS A 96 3.26 -13.93 -6.24
C HIS A 96 2.42 -12.82 -5.61
N LEU A 97 3.02 -12.12 -4.65
CA LEU A 97 2.58 -10.82 -4.15
C LEU A 97 3.59 -9.76 -4.57
N ILE A 98 3.16 -8.84 -5.43
CA ILE A 98 3.99 -7.71 -5.87
C ILE A 98 3.60 -6.46 -5.08
N LEU A 99 4.55 -5.87 -4.36
CA LEU A 99 4.36 -4.64 -3.58
C LEU A 99 5.15 -3.49 -4.22
N THR A 100 4.42 -2.51 -4.75
CA THR A 100 5.00 -1.36 -5.45
C THR A 100 4.97 -0.11 -4.57
N LEU A 101 6.10 0.20 -3.93
CA LEU A 101 6.22 1.30 -2.98
C LEU A 101 6.28 2.65 -3.70
N GLY A 102 5.45 3.60 -3.26
CA GLY A 102 5.26 4.88 -3.93
C GLY A 102 6.05 6.03 -3.30
N THR A 103 5.95 6.18 -1.98
CA THR A 103 6.56 7.28 -1.23
C THR A 103 6.90 6.86 0.20
N ALA A 104 7.92 7.48 0.80
CA ALA A 104 8.29 7.40 2.21
C ALA A 104 7.73 8.59 3.02
N TRP A 105 7.04 9.52 2.34
CA TRP A 105 6.27 10.57 3.00
C TRP A 105 4.93 10.02 3.45
N ILE A 106 4.62 10.18 4.73
CA ILE A 106 3.34 9.80 5.31
C ILE A 106 2.59 11.05 5.78
N TYR A 107 1.26 10.94 5.78
CA TYR A 107 0.37 11.91 6.40
C TYR A 107 -0.21 11.29 7.67
N GLU A 108 -0.31 12.09 8.71
CA GLU A 108 -0.84 11.70 10.01
C GLU A 108 -1.96 12.68 10.38
N HIS A 109 -3.17 12.16 10.59
CA HIS A 109 -4.33 12.91 11.05
C HIS A 109 -4.24 13.10 12.57
N GLU A 110 -4.52 14.31 13.06
CA GLU A 110 -4.34 14.70 14.47
C GLU A 110 -4.96 13.72 15.48
N SER A 111 -6.14 13.18 15.19
CA SER A 111 -6.86 12.28 16.10
C SER A 111 -6.80 10.80 15.73
N PHE A 112 -6.55 10.46 14.47
CA PHE A 112 -6.65 9.07 13.97
C PHE A 112 -5.27 8.43 13.78
N GLY A 113 -4.23 9.25 13.60
CA GLY A 113 -2.90 8.78 13.28
C GLY A 113 -2.69 8.62 11.77
N GLN A 114 -1.89 7.65 11.38
CA GLN A 114 -1.39 7.51 10.01
C GLN A 114 -2.52 7.24 9.01
N VAL A 115 -2.52 7.98 7.89
CA VAL A 115 -3.56 7.85 6.85
C VAL A 115 -2.96 7.46 5.50
N ALA A 116 -3.70 6.65 4.74
CA ALA A 116 -3.37 6.34 3.35
C ALA A 116 -3.89 7.41 2.38
N ASN A 117 -4.97 8.10 2.74
CA ASN A 117 -5.58 9.14 1.94
C ASN A 117 -6.22 10.22 2.83
N CYS A 118 -5.99 11.49 2.50
CA CYS A 118 -6.57 12.63 3.22
C CYS A 118 -8.00 12.99 2.76
N HIS A 119 -8.56 12.29 1.76
CA HIS A 119 -9.93 12.45 1.25
C HIS A 119 -10.32 13.90 0.89
N LYS A 120 -9.35 14.69 0.41
CA LYS A 120 -9.49 16.12 0.06
C LYS A 120 -9.98 17.00 1.22
N GLN A 121 -9.79 16.57 2.47
CA GLN A 121 -10.08 17.37 3.65
C GLN A 121 -9.04 18.49 3.84
N PRO A 122 -9.32 19.48 4.71
CA PRO A 122 -8.40 20.58 4.98
C PRO A 122 -7.02 20.10 5.42
N GLN A 123 -5.97 20.59 4.76
CA GLN A 123 -4.59 20.18 5.01
C GLN A 123 -4.13 20.41 6.46
N ARG A 124 -4.73 21.38 7.16
CA ARG A 124 -4.43 21.67 8.58
C ARG A 124 -4.72 20.51 9.53
N LEU A 125 -5.49 19.52 9.11
CA LEU A 125 -5.80 18.33 9.92
C LEU A 125 -4.71 17.26 9.82
N PHE A 126 -3.70 17.47 8.97
CA PHE A 126 -2.70 16.46 8.66
C PHE A 126 -1.29 17.01 8.78
N ASP A 127 -0.47 16.30 9.53
CA ASP A 127 0.97 16.50 9.56
C ASP A 127 1.62 15.58 8.53
N LYS A 128 2.51 16.17 7.72
CA LYS A 128 3.29 15.42 6.73
C LYS A 128 4.70 15.23 7.27
N LYS A 129 5.17 13.98 7.34
CA LYS A 129 6.53 13.66 7.78
C LYS A 129 7.21 12.65 6.85
N LEU A 130 8.53 12.72 6.81
CA LEU A 130 9.34 11.69 6.16
C LEU A 130 9.54 10.55 7.17
N THR A 131 9.04 9.37 6.82
CA THR A 131 9.13 8.20 7.70
C THR A 131 10.56 7.68 7.76
N GLY A 132 11.02 7.32 8.96
CA GLY A 132 12.34 6.74 9.16
C GLY A 132 12.46 5.33 8.57
N LEU A 133 13.67 4.95 8.15
CA LEU A 133 13.94 3.61 7.61
C LEU A 133 13.57 2.49 8.59
N GLU A 134 13.95 2.63 9.86
CA GLU A 134 13.69 1.61 10.88
C GLU A 134 12.19 1.43 11.16
N GLU A 135 11.41 2.51 11.13
CA GLU A 135 9.96 2.47 11.30
C GLU A 135 9.30 1.70 10.15
N MET A 136 9.66 2.03 8.89
CA MET A 136 9.18 1.30 7.72
C MET A 136 9.62 -0.16 7.71
N LYS A 137 10.88 -0.43 8.09
CA LYS A 137 11.45 -1.79 8.15
C LYS A 137 10.73 -2.63 9.21
N SER A 138 10.46 -2.07 10.38
CA SER A 138 9.74 -2.75 11.45
C SER A 138 8.35 -3.17 10.99
N ALA A 139 7.57 -2.22 10.44
CA ALA A 139 6.22 -2.48 9.94
C ALA A 139 6.21 -3.57 8.84
N PHE A 140 7.11 -3.46 7.86
CA PHE A 140 7.19 -4.47 6.80
C PHE A 140 7.69 -5.83 7.30
N SER A 141 8.71 -5.86 8.17
CA SER A 141 9.25 -7.13 8.67
C SER A 141 8.20 -7.91 9.45
N HIS A 142 7.37 -7.20 10.23
CA HIS A 142 6.25 -7.80 10.94
C HIS A 142 5.24 -8.45 9.98
N VAL A 143 4.68 -7.68 9.05
CA VAL A 143 3.66 -8.22 8.15
C VAL A 143 4.21 -9.29 7.21
N LEU A 144 5.45 -9.16 6.75
CA LEU A 144 6.08 -10.16 5.89
C LEU A 144 6.35 -11.46 6.65
N HIS A 145 6.67 -11.38 7.94
CA HIS A 145 6.72 -12.56 8.80
C HIS A 145 5.35 -13.22 8.87
N ASN A 146 4.28 -12.48 9.18
CA ASN A 146 2.92 -13.03 9.24
C ASN A 146 2.51 -13.70 7.91
N ILE A 147 2.76 -13.02 6.78
CA ILE A 147 2.51 -13.56 5.43
C ILE A 147 3.27 -14.87 5.21
N SER A 148 4.54 -14.94 5.61
CA SER A 148 5.35 -16.16 5.43
C SER A 148 4.81 -17.35 6.22
N GLN A 149 4.19 -17.11 7.39
CA GLN A 149 3.62 -18.16 8.23
C GLN A 149 2.28 -18.65 7.66
N VAL A 150 1.45 -17.72 7.16
CA VAL A 150 0.09 -18.03 6.68
C VAL A 150 0.11 -18.52 5.22
N PHE A 151 1.00 -18.00 4.40
CA PHE A 151 1.12 -18.27 2.96
C PHE A 151 2.56 -18.68 2.59
N PRO A 152 3.07 -19.84 3.06
CA PRO A 152 4.49 -20.20 2.97
C PRO A 152 5.02 -20.41 1.54
N GLN A 153 4.14 -20.59 0.55
CA GLN A 153 4.52 -20.74 -0.86
C GLN A 153 4.50 -19.43 -1.64
N LEU A 154 3.99 -18.35 -1.05
CA LEU A 154 3.83 -17.07 -1.72
C LEU A 154 5.19 -16.38 -1.89
N LYS A 155 5.56 -16.09 -3.14
CA LYS A 155 6.77 -15.32 -3.43
C LYS A 155 6.48 -13.83 -3.37
N ILE A 156 7.38 -13.07 -2.75
CA ILE A 156 7.19 -11.63 -2.58
C ILE A 156 8.15 -10.89 -3.49
N VAL A 157 7.61 -9.94 -4.25
CA VAL A 157 8.38 -9.05 -5.12
C VAL A 157 8.16 -7.62 -4.66
N LEU A 158 9.22 -6.99 -4.17
CA LEU A 158 9.25 -5.58 -3.85
C LEU A 158 9.68 -4.79 -5.08
N THR A 159 9.14 -3.59 -5.26
CA THR A 159 9.59 -2.68 -6.31
C THR A 159 9.31 -1.24 -5.91
N VAL A 160 10.19 -0.32 -6.30
CA VAL A 160 9.95 1.11 -6.14
C VAL A 160 9.25 1.64 -7.39
N SER A 161 8.20 2.43 -7.19
CA SER A 161 7.43 3.03 -8.28
C SER A 161 8.29 4.05 -9.05
N PRO A 162 8.34 4.00 -10.40
CA PRO A 162 9.01 5.00 -11.23
C PRO A 162 8.24 6.32 -11.36
N VAL A 163 6.99 6.37 -10.89
CA VAL A 163 6.17 7.59 -10.95
C VAL A 163 6.80 8.66 -10.05
N ARG A 164 7.09 9.82 -10.65
CA ARG A 164 7.66 10.99 -9.99
C ARG A 164 6.54 11.81 -9.33
N HIS A 165 6.59 11.97 -8.02
CA HIS A 165 5.70 12.85 -7.26
C HIS A 165 6.39 14.19 -7.00
N ILE A 166 6.44 15.06 -8.01
CA ILE A 166 7.20 16.31 -7.97
C ILE A 166 6.48 17.48 -7.28
N LYS A 167 5.30 17.26 -6.69
CA LYS A 167 4.53 18.32 -6.03
C LYS A 167 5.34 19.00 -4.92
N ASP A 168 6.17 18.24 -4.23
CA ASP A 168 7.01 18.71 -3.13
C ASP A 168 8.45 19.00 -3.55
N GLY A 169 8.78 18.84 -4.84
CA GLY A 169 10.11 19.03 -5.38
C GLY A 169 10.80 17.74 -5.81
N VAL A 170 11.79 17.88 -6.69
CA VAL A 170 12.54 16.75 -7.25
C VAL A 170 13.45 16.13 -6.19
N ALA A 171 14.08 16.95 -5.34
CA ALA A 171 14.99 16.48 -4.30
C ALA A 171 14.25 15.64 -3.24
N GLU A 172 13.06 16.06 -2.84
CA GLU A 172 12.18 15.41 -1.87
C GLU A 172 11.65 14.08 -2.40
N ASN A 173 11.31 14.04 -3.69
CA ASN A 173 10.95 12.79 -4.36
C ASN A 173 12.16 11.84 -4.40
N GLN A 174 13.35 12.32 -4.77
CA GLN A 174 14.56 11.49 -4.83
C GLN A 174 14.94 10.95 -3.43
N LEU A 175 14.88 11.78 -2.40
CA LEU A 175 15.10 11.38 -1.02
C LEU A 175 14.12 10.29 -0.58
N SER A 176 12.84 10.45 -0.94
CA SER A 176 11.85 9.42 -0.65
C SER A 176 12.15 8.11 -1.39
N LYS A 177 12.50 8.15 -2.67
CA LYS A 177 12.77 6.93 -3.46
C LYS A 177 14.04 6.23 -2.99
N SER A 178 15.08 6.97 -2.60
CA SER A 178 16.31 6.40 -2.06
C SER A 178 16.05 5.66 -0.75
N LEU A 179 15.24 6.23 0.16
CA LEU A 179 14.82 5.54 1.39
C LEU A 179 14.05 4.25 1.10
N LEU A 180 13.10 4.28 0.16
CA LEU A 180 12.35 3.07 -0.24
C LEU A 180 13.27 2.02 -0.88
N ARG A 181 14.28 2.44 -1.62
CA ARG A 181 15.24 1.52 -2.24
C ARG A 181 16.13 0.84 -1.21
N VAL A 182 16.59 1.58 -0.20
CA VAL A 182 17.33 1.04 0.95
C VAL A 182 16.43 0.08 1.74
N LEU A 183 15.17 0.46 1.99
CA LEU A 183 14.19 -0.42 2.62
C LEU A 183 14.05 -1.75 1.88
N CYS A 184 13.89 -1.73 0.56
CA CYS A 184 13.80 -2.96 -0.25
C CYS A 184 15.07 -3.82 -0.11
N ALA A 185 16.26 -3.21 -0.17
CA ALA A 185 17.53 -3.93 0.00
C ALA A 185 17.70 -4.55 1.40
N GLU A 186 17.22 -3.89 2.45
CA GLU A 186 17.23 -4.46 3.81
C GLU A 186 16.26 -5.63 3.94
N LEU A 187 15.07 -5.52 3.34
CA LEU A 187 14.06 -6.58 3.39
C LEU A 187 14.41 -7.81 2.54
N GLU A 188 15.15 -7.64 1.43
CA GLU A 188 15.67 -8.76 0.63
C GLU A 188 16.64 -9.66 1.41
N LYS A 189 17.30 -9.13 2.46
CA LYS A 189 18.20 -9.92 3.33
C LYS A 189 17.44 -10.82 4.30
N SER A 190 16.10 -10.76 4.30
CA SER A 190 15.25 -11.60 5.14
C SER A 190 15.43 -13.08 4.81
N ILE A 191 15.05 -13.94 5.77
CA ILE A 191 15.05 -15.41 5.58
C ILE A 191 13.94 -15.89 4.62
N TYR A 192 12.99 -15.02 4.27
CA TYR A 192 11.86 -15.33 3.38
C TYR A 192 12.21 -15.06 1.91
N PRO A 193 11.57 -15.75 0.95
CA PRO A 193 11.81 -15.56 -0.48
C PRO A 193 11.24 -14.23 -0.98
N ILE A 194 11.98 -13.15 -0.69
CA ILE A 194 11.72 -11.78 -1.13
C ILE A 194 12.72 -11.44 -2.23
N SER A 195 12.24 -10.81 -3.29
CA SER A 195 13.07 -10.32 -4.39
C SER A 195 12.69 -8.89 -4.73
N TYR A 196 13.63 -8.14 -5.29
CA TYR A 196 13.44 -6.78 -5.76
C TYR A 196 13.41 -6.73 -7.28
N PHE A 197 12.37 -6.12 -7.84
CA PHE A 197 12.28 -5.81 -9.25
C PHE A 197 12.63 -4.32 -9.48
N PRO A 198 13.68 -3.99 -10.26
CA PRO A 198 14.22 -2.64 -10.39
C PRO A 198 13.45 -1.76 -11.38
N ALA A 199 12.12 -1.66 -11.22
CA ALA A 199 11.28 -0.85 -12.11
C ALA A 199 11.62 0.64 -12.07
N TYR A 200 11.99 1.16 -10.89
CA TYR A 200 12.41 2.54 -10.72
C TYR A 200 13.66 2.83 -11.53
N GLU A 201 14.70 2.03 -11.33
CA GLU A 201 16.01 2.19 -11.97
C GLU A 201 15.91 2.05 -13.49
N ILE A 202 15.25 0.99 -13.99
CA ILE A 202 15.03 0.78 -15.44
C ILE A 202 14.41 2.03 -16.07
N MET A 203 13.35 2.57 -15.47
CA MET A 203 12.63 3.71 -16.03
C MET A 203 13.38 5.05 -15.88
N MET A 204 14.36 5.15 -14.98
CA MET A 204 15.17 6.36 -14.82
C MET A 204 16.44 6.34 -15.69
N ASP A 205 17.01 5.17 -15.96
CA ASP A 205 18.30 5.02 -16.66
C ASP A 205 18.15 4.63 -18.14
N GLU A 206 17.02 4.05 -18.58
CA GLU A 206 16.78 3.66 -19.98
C GLU A 206 15.98 4.69 -20.82
N LEU A 207 15.83 5.94 -20.36
CA LEU A 207 15.11 7.02 -21.07
C LEU A 207 15.97 8.26 -21.36
#